data_AF-A0A967L8R9-F1
#
_entry.id   AF-A0A967L8R9-F1
#
_cell.length_a   1.000
_cell.length_b   1.000
_cell.length_c   1.000
_cell.angle_alpha   90.00
_cell.angle_beta   90.00
_cell.angle_gamma   90.00
#
_symmetry.space_group_name_H-M   'P 1'
#
loop_
_entity.id
_entity.type
_entity.pdbx_description
1 polymer ?
#
loop_
_entity_poly.entity_id
_entity_poly.type
_entity_poly.pdbx_seq_one_letter_code
_entity_poly.pdbx_strand_id
1 'polypeptide(L)'
;MRNRILLLALPVILGAAVVEAQRPRTVIKEIYDPTRKKNKTELRVTPLLDQVPPSGYVPIRVFILNDASIRRAWEFDFTSTDSSYTDEGNQLRSSFSVECEAGKETEVELLVPVVTAFQVGNSTTELLIEVRAPAGLRSSSIDLPPTSYDERFPAVLVSEELYNRNGTDLSSEAETQLSGGAGGFGPHRYRGGVSAIEFGAAFNPAQMSGDWRAYSGFDVCLLTEDDWATLSSGARTALLRWGRLGGSLVVYTSNPDTDLATIHVDKSVPGRRAADLGWGTIRLENLPPGGILDTSDTVNL
;
A
#
# COMPACT_ATOMS: atom_id res chain seq x y z
N MET A 1 27.08 -63.20 -18.58
CA MET A 1 26.39 -62.49 -17.47
C MET A 1 26.96 -61.08 -17.41
N ARG A 2 26.20 -60.08 -17.89
CA ARG A 2 26.63 -58.68 -18.00
C ARG A 2 25.66 -57.83 -17.17
N ASN A 3 26.15 -57.29 -16.05
CA ASN A 3 25.45 -56.32 -15.22
C ASN A 3 25.17 -55.04 -16.01
N ARG A 4 23.90 -54.63 -16.05
CA ARG A 4 23.50 -53.27 -16.41
C ARG A 4 22.91 -52.61 -15.17
N ILE A 5 23.69 -51.72 -14.56
CA ILE A 5 23.23 -50.81 -13.51
C ILE A 5 22.55 -49.65 -14.25
N LEU A 6 21.23 -49.53 -14.10
CA LEU A 6 20.48 -48.35 -14.52
C LEU A 6 20.55 -47.32 -13.40
N LEU A 7 21.30 -46.24 -13.62
CA LEU A 7 21.26 -45.03 -12.79
C LEU A 7 20.04 -44.21 -13.22
N LEU A 8 18.99 -44.25 -12.41
CA LEU A 8 17.84 -43.34 -12.50
C LEU A 8 18.18 -42.06 -11.73
N ALA A 9 18.47 -40.99 -12.46
CA ALA A 9 18.56 -39.64 -11.89
C ALA A 9 17.14 -39.09 -11.73
N LEU A 10 16.66 -38.98 -10.49
CA LEU A 10 15.47 -38.23 -10.13
C LEU A 10 15.81 -36.72 -10.09
N PRO A 11 15.07 -35.85 -10.80
CA PRO A 11 15.21 -34.42 -10.58
C PRO A 11 14.56 -34.08 -9.24
N VAL A 12 15.39 -33.62 -8.29
CA VAL A 12 14.93 -32.94 -7.07
C VAL A 12 14.33 -31.61 -7.52
N ILE A 13 13.00 -31.55 -7.60
CA ILE A 13 12.29 -30.28 -7.74
C ILE A 13 12.33 -29.64 -6.36
N LEU A 14 13.30 -28.74 -6.13
CA LEU A 14 13.21 -27.77 -5.05
C LEU A 14 11.97 -26.91 -5.32
N GLY A 15 10.91 -27.15 -4.58
CA GLY A 15 9.78 -26.24 -4.53
C GLY A 15 10.26 -24.93 -3.92
N ALA A 16 10.44 -23.91 -4.75
CA ALA A 16 10.41 -22.54 -4.27
C ALA A 16 9.03 -22.35 -3.63
N ALA A 17 9.00 -22.08 -2.33
CA ALA A 17 7.81 -21.51 -1.72
C ALA A 17 7.58 -20.19 -2.43
N VAL A 18 6.63 -20.18 -3.37
CA VAL A 18 6.08 -18.94 -3.90
C VAL A 18 5.39 -18.31 -2.71
N VAL A 19 6.06 -17.35 -2.08
CA VAL A 19 5.40 -16.40 -1.19
C VAL A 19 4.36 -15.74 -2.07
N GLU A 20 3.10 -16.09 -1.84
CA GLU A 20 1.98 -15.56 -2.59
C GLU A 20 1.91 -14.06 -2.29
N ALA A 21 2.38 -13.27 -3.27
CA ALA A 21 2.40 -11.83 -3.27
C ALA A 21 1.07 -11.28 -2.70
N GLN A 22 1.14 -10.46 -1.64
CA GLN A 22 -0.01 -9.82 -1.01
C GLN A 22 -0.59 -8.73 -1.93
N ARG A 23 -1.33 -9.14 -2.97
CA ARG A 23 -2.20 -8.25 -3.74
C ARG A 23 -3.08 -7.45 -2.77
N PRO A 24 -3.44 -6.18 -3.06
CA PRO A 24 -4.46 -5.43 -2.34
C PRO A 24 -5.66 -6.33 -2.07
N ARG A 25 -5.87 -6.65 -0.79
CA ARG A 25 -6.83 -7.68 -0.41
C ARG A 25 -8.19 -7.04 -0.25
N THR A 26 -9.19 -7.64 -0.89
CA THR A 26 -10.58 -7.25 -0.64
C THR A 26 -10.91 -7.53 0.83
N VAL A 27 -11.18 -6.47 1.59
CA VAL A 27 -11.45 -6.52 3.03
C VAL A 27 -12.93 -6.76 3.33
N ILE A 28 -13.82 -6.27 2.46
CA ILE A 28 -15.24 -6.60 2.49
C ILE A 28 -15.61 -7.22 1.14
N LYS A 29 -16.12 -8.45 1.17
CA LYS A 29 -16.67 -9.13 -0.01
C LYS A 29 -18.06 -9.67 0.31
N GLU A 30 -19.07 -9.00 -0.22
CA GLU A 30 -20.46 -9.40 -0.05
C GLU A 30 -21.04 -9.93 -1.36
N ILE A 31 -21.61 -11.13 -1.30
CA ILE A 31 -22.42 -11.68 -2.39
C ILE A 31 -23.85 -11.78 -1.86
N TYR A 32 -24.73 -10.99 -2.45
CA TYR A 32 -26.15 -10.96 -2.13
C TYR A 32 -26.91 -11.80 -3.15
N ASP A 33 -27.32 -12.99 -2.72
CA ASP A 33 -28.18 -13.90 -3.49
C ASP A 33 -29.48 -14.15 -2.69
N PRO A 34 -30.51 -13.31 -2.87
CA PRO A 34 -31.73 -13.42 -2.09
C PRO A 34 -32.57 -14.66 -2.43
N THR A 35 -32.28 -15.40 -3.51
CA THR A 35 -33.15 -16.50 -3.98
C THR A 35 -32.43 -17.81 -4.34
N ARG A 36 -31.11 -17.89 -4.22
CA ARG A 36 -30.25 -18.97 -4.76
C ARG A 36 -30.44 -19.21 -6.27
N LYS A 37 -31.06 -18.25 -6.98
CA LYS A 37 -31.40 -18.35 -8.40
C LYS A 37 -30.68 -17.25 -9.16
N LYS A 38 -29.44 -17.55 -9.54
CA LYS A 38 -28.60 -16.90 -10.58
C LYS A 38 -28.29 -15.40 -10.45
N ASN A 39 -29.16 -14.57 -9.87
CA ASN A 39 -28.95 -13.14 -9.82
C ASN A 39 -28.15 -12.75 -8.57
N LYS A 40 -26.93 -12.25 -8.79
CA LYS A 40 -25.97 -12.00 -7.73
C LYS A 40 -25.56 -10.54 -7.76
N THR A 41 -26.03 -9.79 -6.76
CA THR A 41 -25.43 -8.48 -6.47
C THR A 41 -24.15 -8.73 -5.70
N GLU A 42 -23.05 -8.10 -6.10
CA GLU A 42 -21.75 -8.22 -5.42
C GLU A 42 -21.26 -6.84 -4.99
N LEU A 43 -20.65 -6.79 -3.81
CA LEU A 43 -19.90 -5.65 -3.31
C LEU A 43 -18.50 -6.13 -2.95
N ARG A 44 -17.47 -5.40 -3.42
CA ARG A 44 -16.08 -5.56 -3.00
C ARG A 44 -15.52 -4.21 -2.57
N VAL A 45 -14.93 -4.16 -1.39
CA VAL A 45 -14.18 -3.01 -0.87
C VAL A 45 -12.73 -3.42 -0.71
N THR A 46 -11.82 -2.70 -1.35
CA THR A 46 -10.39 -3.04 -1.43
C THR A 46 -9.55 -1.79 -1.18
N PRO A 47 -8.88 -1.65 -0.03
CA PRO A 47 -7.82 -0.67 0.16
C PRO A 47 -6.71 -0.93 -0.86
N LEU A 48 -6.12 0.12 -1.44
CA LEU A 48 -5.01 -0.04 -2.38
C LEU A 48 -3.63 -0.07 -1.70
N LEU A 49 -3.62 0.19 -0.39
CA LEU A 49 -2.47 0.16 0.51
C LEU A 49 -2.71 -0.93 1.56
N ASP A 50 -1.65 -1.58 2.02
CA ASP A 50 -1.73 -2.58 3.10
C ASP A 50 -1.75 -1.96 4.52
N GLN A 51 -1.34 -0.71 4.64
CA GLN A 51 -1.31 0.09 5.86
C GLN A 51 -2.06 1.43 5.69
N VAL A 52 -2.55 1.98 6.79
CA VAL A 52 -3.25 3.28 6.85
C VAL A 52 -2.21 4.37 7.07
N PRO A 53 -1.98 5.33 6.15
CA PRO A 53 -0.95 6.35 6.28
C PRO A 53 -1.16 7.24 7.52
N PRO A 54 -0.10 7.90 8.04
CA PRO A 54 -0.18 8.73 9.24
C PRO A 54 -0.93 10.05 9.02
N SER A 55 -1.22 10.40 7.77
CA SER A 55 -2.00 11.57 7.38
C SER A 55 -2.50 11.44 5.93
N GLY A 56 -3.22 12.44 5.42
CA GLY A 56 -3.62 12.50 4.02
C GLY A 56 -4.84 11.62 3.71
N TYR A 57 -4.71 10.68 2.78
CA TYR A 57 -5.82 9.87 2.28
C TYR A 57 -5.44 8.39 2.12
N VAL A 58 -6.39 7.50 2.45
CA VAL A 58 -6.37 6.10 2.04
C VAL A 58 -7.21 5.93 0.77
N PRO A 59 -6.63 5.51 -0.35
CA PRO A 59 -7.40 5.13 -1.53
C PRO A 59 -8.10 3.78 -1.33
N ILE A 60 -9.43 3.77 -1.43
CA ILE A 60 -10.26 2.57 -1.31
C ILE A 60 -11.04 2.37 -2.61
N ARG A 61 -10.84 1.23 -3.26
CA ARG A 61 -11.62 0.83 -4.44
C ARG A 61 -12.88 0.10 -4.03
N VAL A 62 -14.00 0.60 -4.52
CA VAL A 62 -15.33 0.02 -4.35
C VAL A 62 -15.79 -0.49 -5.70
N PHE A 63 -16.07 -1.78 -5.77
CA PHE A 63 -16.70 -2.43 -6.90
C PHE A 63 -18.09 -2.93 -6.51
N ILE A 64 -19.10 -2.59 -7.31
CA ILE A 64 -20.48 -3.00 -7.13
C ILE A 64 -20.98 -3.60 -8.43
N LEU A 65 -21.45 -4.85 -8.38
CA LEU A 65 -22.31 -5.44 -9.42
C LEU A 65 -23.75 -5.40 -8.91
N ASN A 66 -24.63 -4.67 -9.59
CA ASN A 66 -26.04 -4.58 -9.26
C ASN A 66 -26.91 -5.35 -10.26
N ASP A 67 -27.03 -6.67 -10.07
CA ASP A 67 -27.89 -7.52 -10.91
C ASP A 67 -29.41 -7.44 -10.59
N ALA A 68 -29.82 -6.41 -9.84
CA ALA A 68 -31.24 -6.15 -9.60
C ALA A 68 -31.86 -5.33 -10.74
N SER A 69 -33.19 -5.38 -10.86
CA SER A 69 -33.96 -4.54 -11.79
C SER A 69 -34.18 -3.11 -11.29
N ILE A 70 -33.59 -2.75 -10.16
CA ILE A 70 -33.69 -1.42 -9.54
C ILE A 70 -32.31 -0.83 -9.34
N ARG A 71 -32.22 0.50 -9.45
CA ARG A 71 -31.06 1.27 -9.02
C ARG A 71 -30.88 1.14 -7.51
N ARG A 72 -29.63 1.05 -7.06
CA ARG A 72 -29.27 0.94 -5.64
C ARG A 72 -28.14 1.90 -5.30
N ALA A 73 -28.11 2.35 -4.04
CA ALA A 73 -27.07 3.21 -3.49
C ALA A 73 -26.52 2.59 -2.20
N TRP A 74 -25.20 2.53 -2.09
CA TRP A 74 -24.50 2.11 -0.88
C TRP A 74 -23.89 3.34 -0.24
N GLU A 75 -24.03 3.47 1.07
CA GLU A 75 -23.32 4.49 1.84
C GLU A 75 -22.11 3.86 2.50
N PHE A 76 -20.97 4.55 2.44
CA PHE A 76 -19.70 4.16 3.01
C PHE A 76 -19.31 5.21 4.03
N ASP A 77 -19.33 4.84 5.30
CA ASP A 77 -18.91 5.69 6.40
C ASP A 77 -17.53 5.22 6.88
N PHE A 78 -16.64 6.18 7.08
CA PHE A 78 -15.28 5.94 7.50
C PHE A 78 -15.00 6.72 8.77
N THR A 79 -14.36 6.06 9.72
CA THR A 79 -13.87 6.68 10.96
C THR A 79 -12.39 6.41 11.09
N SER A 80 -11.58 7.45 10.90
CA SER A 80 -10.15 7.41 11.16
C SER A 80 -9.87 7.96 12.55
N THR A 81 -9.05 7.26 13.32
CA THR A 81 -8.64 7.66 14.68
C THR A 81 -7.13 7.62 14.81
N ASP A 82 -6.57 8.61 15.51
CA ASP A 82 -5.25 8.48 16.10
C ASP A 82 -5.43 8.03 17.54
N SER A 83 -4.45 7.31 18.08
CA SER A 83 -4.40 7.02 19.51
C SER A 83 -2.95 7.00 19.98
N SER A 84 -2.77 7.35 21.25
CA SER A 84 -1.54 7.08 22.00
C SER A 84 -1.89 6.44 23.34
N TYR A 85 -0.86 6.03 24.08
CA TYR A 85 -1.01 5.39 25.37
C TYR A 85 -1.67 6.29 26.44
N THR A 86 -1.61 7.62 26.29
CA THR A 86 -1.99 8.56 27.35
C THR A 86 -3.24 9.38 27.06
N ASP A 87 -3.66 9.51 25.80
CA ASP A 87 -4.70 10.47 25.41
C ASP A 87 -5.75 9.87 24.47
N GLU A 88 -7.01 10.29 24.67
CA GLU A 88 -8.08 10.09 23.69
C GLU A 88 -7.70 10.86 22.43
N GLY A 89 -7.39 10.12 21.37
CA GLY A 89 -6.89 10.73 20.15
C GLY A 89 -7.94 11.40 19.29
N ASN A 90 -7.45 11.99 18.20
CA ASN A 90 -8.27 12.72 17.25
C ASN A 90 -9.08 11.74 16.39
N GLN A 91 -10.27 12.17 15.99
CA GLN A 91 -11.14 11.41 15.10
C GLN A 91 -11.55 12.23 13.90
N LEU A 92 -11.46 11.63 12.71
CA LEU A 92 -11.98 12.16 11.47
C LEU A 92 -13.04 11.21 10.91
N ARG A 93 -14.22 11.75 10.59
CA ARG A 93 -15.31 10.99 9.96
C ARG A 93 -15.57 11.49 8.56
N SER A 94 -15.76 10.57 7.62
CA SER A 94 -16.17 10.88 6.25
C SER A 94 -17.24 9.92 5.77
N SER A 95 -18.04 10.35 4.80
CA SER A 95 -19.16 9.56 4.27
C SER A 95 -19.26 9.77 2.76
N PHE A 96 -19.47 8.68 2.03
CA PHE A 96 -19.57 8.64 0.58
C PHE A 96 -20.77 7.81 0.15
N SER A 97 -21.46 8.25 -0.91
CA SER A 97 -22.54 7.48 -1.53
C SER A 97 -22.09 6.99 -2.91
N VAL A 98 -22.28 5.70 -3.18
CA VAL A 98 -22.02 5.10 -4.50
C VAL A 98 -23.31 4.51 -5.05
N GLU A 99 -23.83 5.12 -6.11
CA GLU A 99 -24.98 4.63 -6.85
C GLU A 99 -24.53 3.62 -7.93
N CYS A 100 -25.31 2.55 -8.11
CA CYS A 100 -25.13 1.59 -9.19
C CYS A 100 -26.47 1.30 -9.87
N GLU A 101 -26.52 1.53 -11.18
CA GLU A 101 -27.72 1.36 -12.00
C GLU A 101 -28.16 -0.12 -12.08
N ALA A 102 -29.43 -0.31 -12.41
CA ALA A 102 -30.01 -1.65 -12.56
C ALA A 102 -29.29 -2.45 -13.66
N GLY A 103 -28.88 -3.69 -13.35
CA GLY A 103 -28.17 -4.57 -14.27
C GLY A 103 -26.79 -4.07 -14.70
N LYS A 104 -26.16 -3.19 -13.92
CA LYS A 104 -24.85 -2.61 -14.22
C LYS A 104 -23.81 -2.97 -13.17
N GLU A 105 -22.56 -2.75 -13.54
CA GLU A 105 -21.44 -2.71 -12.62
C GLU A 105 -20.93 -1.27 -12.50
N THR A 106 -20.36 -0.95 -11.35
CA THR A 106 -19.76 0.35 -11.05
C THR A 106 -18.52 0.11 -10.22
N GLU A 107 -17.41 0.69 -10.66
CA GLU A 107 -16.16 0.72 -9.92
C GLU A 107 -15.77 2.17 -9.70
N VAL A 108 -15.54 2.54 -8.44
CA VAL A 108 -15.10 3.88 -8.06
C VAL A 108 -13.95 3.77 -7.06
N GLU A 109 -13.15 4.82 -6.99
CA GLU A 109 -12.13 4.98 -5.98
C GLU A 109 -12.56 6.11 -5.03
N LEU A 110 -12.62 5.78 -3.74
CA LEU A 110 -12.89 6.72 -2.66
C LEU A 110 -11.56 7.13 -2.04
N LEU A 111 -11.26 8.42 -2.06
CA LEU A 111 -10.10 8.97 -1.36
C LEU A 111 -10.56 9.34 0.04
N VAL A 112 -10.35 8.42 0.98
CA VAL A 112 -10.83 8.54 2.35
C VAL A 112 -9.81 9.35 3.15
N PRO A 113 -10.16 10.57 3.60
CA PRO A 113 -9.26 11.33 4.45
C PRO A 113 -8.99 10.57 5.76
N VAL A 114 -7.75 10.58 6.21
CA VAL A 114 -7.36 10.07 7.52
C VAL A 114 -6.98 11.22 8.43
N VAL A 115 -7.12 11.00 9.73
CA VAL A 115 -6.67 11.98 10.71
C VAL A 115 -5.16 12.11 10.63
N THR A 116 -4.65 13.32 10.72
CA THR A 116 -3.21 13.53 10.88
C THR A 116 -2.84 13.14 12.30
N ALA A 117 -1.90 12.20 12.45
CA ALA A 117 -1.33 11.88 13.74
C ALA A 117 -0.60 13.11 14.30
N PHE A 118 -1.22 13.82 15.25
CA PHE A 118 -0.63 14.98 15.91
C PHE A 118 0.07 14.63 17.24
N GLN A 119 0.03 13.35 17.62
CA GLN A 119 0.50 12.90 18.91
C GLN A 119 2.03 12.74 18.91
N VAL A 120 2.67 13.27 19.96
CA VAL A 120 4.13 13.20 20.12
C VAL A 120 4.51 11.79 20.58
N GLY A 121 5.47 11.18 19.89
CA GLY A 121 5.94 9.82 20.15
C GLY A 121 5.23 8.75 19.32
N ASN A 122 5.13 7.52 19.85
CA ASN A 122 4.52 6.40 19.14
C ASN A 122 3.00 6.61 19.05
N SER A 123 2.54 6.93 17.85
CA SER A 123 1.12 7.09 17.54
C SER A 123 0.65 5.91 16.70
N THR A 124 -0.63 5.57 16.80
CA THR A 124 -1.25 4.56 15.94
C THR A 124 -2.40 5.19 15.19
N THR A 125 -2.46 4.94 13.89
CA THR A 125 -3.60 5.32 13.04
C THR A 125 -4.46 4.11 12.76
N GLU A 126 -5.76 4.26 12.95
CA GLU A 126 -6.77 3.24 12.72
C GLU A 126 -7.81 3.74 11.71
N LEU A 127 -8.44 2.81 10.98
CA LEU A 127 -9.51 3.12 10.05
C LEU A 127 -10.62 2.06 10.13
N LEU A 128 -11.77 2.48 10.64
CA LEU A 128 -13.02 1.73 10.59
C LEU A 128 -13.76 2.04 9.29
N ILE A 129 -14.17 0.99 8.58
CA ILE A 129 -14.99 1.05 7.37
C ILE A 129 -16.37 0.47 7.70
N GLU A 130 -17.42 1.27 7.53
CA GLU A 130 -18.81 0.83 7.67
C GLU A 130 -19.53 1.00 6.33
N VAL A 131 -20.18 -0.07 5.86
CA VAL A 131 -20.97 -0.06 4.63
C VAL A 131 -22.43 -0.26 4.97
N ARG A 132 -23.24 0.77 4.75
CA ARG A 132 -24.70 0.69 4.83
C ARG A 132 -25.25 0.31 3.47
N ALA A 133 -25.70 -0.94 3.38
CA ALA A 133 -26.28 -1.47 2.16
C ALA A 133 -27.73 -0.99 1.95
N PRO A 134 -28.22 -0.95 0.70
CA PRO A 134 -29.62 -0.66 0.39
C PRO A 134 -30.59 -1.60 1.12
N ALA A 135 -31.84 -1.16 1.30
CA ALA A 135 -32.88 -1.92 1.97
C ALA A 135 -33.00 -3.36 1.43
N GLY A 136 -33.01 -4.34 2.35
CA GLY A 136 -33.09 -5.77 2.03
C GLY A 136 -31.74 -6.44 1.78
N LEU A 137 -30.62 -5.70 1.80
CA LEU A 137 -29.27 -6.24 1.77
C LEU A 137 -28.61 -6.11 3.14
N ARG A 138 -27.62 -6.97 3.45
CA ARG A 138 -26.84 -6.87 4.69
C ARG A 138 -25.77 -5.77 4.60
N SER A 139 -25.69 -4.97 5.65
CA SER A 139 -24.57 -4.04 5.89
C SER A 139 -23.35 -4.80 6.43
N SER A 140 -22.19 -4.19 6.30
CA SER A 140 -20.90 -4.78 6.71
C SER A 140 -20.02 -3.74 7.37
N SER A 141 -19.08 -4.17 8.19
CA SER A 141 -18.12 -3.29 8.85
C SER A 141 -16.80 -4.05 9.09
N ILE A 142 -15.68 -3.34 9.01
CA ILE A 142 -14.35 -3.89 9.29
C ILE A 142 -13.38 -2.78 9.73
N ASP A 143 -12.52 -3.10 10.69
CA ASP A 143 -11.33 -2.31 11.01
C ASP A 143 -10.17 -2.77 10.14
N LEU A 144 -9.48 -1.81 9.50
CA LEU A 144 -8.17 -2.10 8.92
C LEU A 144 -7.14 -2.33 10.03
N PRO A 145 -6.06 -3.09 9.77
CA PRO A 145 -4.98 -3.23 10.73
C PRO A 145 -4.47 -1.86 11.19
N PRO A 146 -4.29 -1.64 12.51
CA PRO A 146 -3.69 -0.42 13.02
C PRO A 146 -2.26 -0.27 12.49
N THR A 147 -1.86 0.94 12.14
CA THR A 147 -0.48 1.23 11.72
C THR A 147 0.20 2.14 12.74
N SER A 148 1.35 1.70 13.25
CA SER A 148 2.15 2.47 14.20
C SER A 148 3.15 3.37 13.48
N TYR A 149 3.28 4.61 13.94
CA TYR A 149 4.14 5.62 13.36
C TYR A 149 5.00 6.31 14.41
N ASP A 150 6.21 6.70 14.01
CA ASP A 150 7.13 7.53 14.78
C ASP A 150 7.43 8.80 13.99
N GLU A 151 7.23 9.96 14.60
CA GLU A 151 7.41 11.27 13.97
C GLU A 151 8.85 11.55 13.49
N ARG A 152 9.83 10.77 13.97
CA ARG A 152 11.24 10.88 13.57
C ARG A 152 11.54 10.09 12.30
N PHE A 153 10.61 9.27 11.83
CA PHE A 153 10.77 8.42 10.66
C PHE A 153 9.84 8.86 9.53
N PRO A 154 10.31 8.96 8.27
CA PRO A 154 9.45 9.34 7.16
C PRO A 154 8.38 8.28 6.90
N ALA A 155 7.19 8.70 6.48
CA ALA A 155 6.16 7.80 6.01
C ALA A 155 6.55 7.25 4.63
N VAL A 156 6.88 5.96 4.56
CA VAL A 156 7.37 5.33 3.32
C VAL A 156 6.25 4.53 2.63
N LEU A 157 6.16 4.69 1.32
CA LEU A 157 5.36 3.87 0.42
C LEU A 157 6.29 2.99 -0.42
N VAL A 158 6.10 1.67 -0.42
CA VAL A 158 7.03 0.72 -1.04
C VAL A 158 6.28 -0.19 -2.02
N SER A 159 6.80 -0.40 -3.23
CA SER A 159 6.24 -1.39 -4.14
C SER A 159 6.23 -2.78 -3.50
N GLU A 160 5.18 -3.54 -3.74
CA GLU A 160 4.98 -4.89 -3.20
C GLU A 160 6.19 -5.82 -3.46
N GLU A 161 6.84 -5.71 -4.62
CA GLU A 161 8.03 -6.49 -4.95
C GLU A 161 9.21 -6.22 -3.99
N LEU A 162 9.54 -4.94 -3.78
CA LEU A 162 10.59 -4.54 -2.85
C LEU A 162 10.21 -4.90 -1.41
N TYR A 163 8.96 -4.66 -1.02
CA TYR A 163 8.48 -4.91 0.33
C TYR A 163 8.53 -6.40 0.68
N ASN A 164 8.08 -7.29 -0.21
CA ASN A 164 8.09 -8.73 0.02
C ASN A 164 9.50 -9.30 0.25
N ARG A 165 10.51 -8.67 -0.36
CA ARG A 165 11.91 -9.12 -0.25
C ARG A 165 12.63 -8.51 0.96
N ASN A 166 12.32 -7.26 1.30
CA ASN A 166 13.13 -6.46 2.22
C ASN A 166 12.37 -5.99 3.47
N GLY A 167 11.03 -6.06 3.47
CA GLY A 167 10.18 -5.39 4.46
C GLY A 167 10.49 -5.79 5.90
N THR A 168 10.74 -7.08 6.16
CA THR A 168 11.10 -7.57 7.50
C THR A 168 12.41 -6.96 8.00
N ASP A 169 13.45 -7.00 7.17
CA ASP A 169 14.78 -6.54 7.56
C ASP A 169 14.83 -5.00 7.64
N LEU A 170 14.12 -4.31 6.75
CA LEU A 170 13.96 -2.85 6.78
C LEU A 170 13.19 -2.39 8.03
N SER A 171 12.13 -3.09 8.42
CA SER A 171 11.36 -2.75 9.63
C SER A 171 12.20 -3.00 10.89
N SER A 172 12.98 -4.09 10.92
CA SER A 172 13.91 -4.37 12.01
C SER A 172 15.02 -3.32 12.14
N GLU A 173 15.55 -2.84 11.02
CA GLU A 173 16.57 -1.79 11.01
C GLU A 173 15.98 -0.44 11.42
N ALA A 174 14.79 -0.08 10.93
CA ALA A 174 14.07 1.12 11.35
C ALA A 174 13.80 1.13 12.86
N GLU A 175 13.33 0.01 13.42
CA GLU A 175 13.15 -0.15 14.87
C GLU A 175 14.47 0.01 15.65
N THR A 176 15.57 -0.53 15.12
CA THR A 176 16.90 -0.42 15.73
C THR A 176 17.39 1.02 15.76
N GLN A 177 17.23 1.77 14.66
CA GLN A 177 17.62 3.17 14.59
C GLN A 177 16.80 4.05 15.53
N LEU A 178 15.50 3.81 15.62
CA LEU A 178 14.59 4.62 16.44
C LEU A 178 14.73 4.34 17.95
N SER A 179 15.09 3.11 18.33
CA SER A 179 15.37 2.71 19.71
C SER A 179 16.78 3.08 20.21
N GLY A 180 17.70 3.43 19.29
CA GLY A 180 19.08 3.83 19.60
C GLY A 180 19.27 5.25 20.15
N GLY A 181 18.20 6.05 20.26
CA GLY A 181 18.23 7.38 20.89
C GLY A 181 18.42 7.30 22.40
N ALA A 182 19.23 8.18 22.99
CA ALA A 182 19.63 8.20 24.40
C ALA A 182 18.44 8.21 25.39
N GLY A 183 17.91 7.03 25.71
CA GLY A 183 16.76 6.84 26.57
C GLY A 183 16.20 5.44 26.36
N GLY A 184 16.98 4.42 26.71
CA GLY A 184 16.69 3.02 26.42
C GLY A 184 15.32 2.57 26.91
N PHE A 185 14.40 2.36 25.97
CA PHE A 185 13.28 1.47 26.10
C PHE A 185 13.40 0.48 24.95
N GLY A 186 13.76 -0.77 25.28
CA GLY A 186 13.84 -1.87 24.32
C GLY A 186 12.47 -2.19 23.70
N PRO A 187 12.38 -3.18 22.80
CA PRO A 187 11.17 -3.48 22.04
C PRO A 187 9.97 -3.62 22.98
N HIS A 188 8.97 -2.75 22.81
CA HIS A 188 7.75 -2.78 23.61
C HIS A 188 6.94 -4.02 23.26
N ARG A 189 7.19 -5.11 23.99
CA ARG A 189 6.31 -6.29 24.01
C ARG A 189 5.00 -5.89 24.67
N TYR A 190 4.00 -5.51 23.87
CA TYR A 190 2.64 -5.47 24.37
C TYR A 190 2.21 -6.89 24.77
N ARG A 191 1.46 -6.98 25.86
CA ARG A 191 0.75 -8.18 26.27
C ARG A 191 -0.38 -8.42 25.24
N GLY A 192 -0.04 -8.96 24.08
CA GLY A 192 -0.99 -9.29 23.01
C GLY A 192 -0.48 -9.15 21.57
N GLY A 193 0.70 -8.56 21.33
CA GLY A 193 1.24 -8.36 19.98
C GLY A 193 2.48 -7.47 20.01
N VAL A 194 3.34 -7.53 19.00
CA VAL A 194 4.49 -6.64 18.87
C VAL A 194 4.00 -5.39 18.12
N SER A 195 4.01 -4.20 18.74
CA SER A 195 3.88 -2.94 18.01
C SER A 195 5.30 -2.58 17.56
N ALA A 196 5.73 -3.25 16.49
CA ALA A 196 6.96 -2.92 15.78
C ALA A 196 6.63 -1.80 14.80
N ILE A 197 7.54 -0.85 14.66
CA ILE A 197 7.43 0.19 13.62
C ILE A 197 7.60 -0.53 12.28
N GLU A 198 6.59 -0.46 11.42
CA GLU A 198 6.68 -0.98 10.07
C GLU A 198 7.43 0.03 9.20
N PHE A 199 8.35 -0.45 8.35
CA PHE A 199 9.16 0.45 7.51
C PHE A 199 8.32 1.32 6.58
N GLY A 200 7.18 0.81 6.11
CA GLY A 200 6.28 1.55 5.23
C GLY A 200 5.16 0.69 4.68
N ALA A 201 4.22 1.34 4.00
CA ALA A 201 3.07 0.70 3.38
C ALA A 201 3.46 0.08 2.04
N ALA A 202 3.11 -1.19 1.82
CA ALA A 202 3.23 -1.83 0.53
C ALA A 202 2.07 -1.42 -0.41
N PHE A 203 2.38 -1.32 -1.70
CA PHE A 203 1.37 -1.11 -2.74
C PHE A 203 1.63 -1.94 -3.99
N ASN A 204 0.56 -2.25 -4.72
CA ASN A 204 0.66 -2.91 -6.02
C ASN A 204 0.65 -1.89 -7.17
N PRO A 205 1.74 -1.74 -7.94
CA PRO A 205 1.85 -0.72 -8.98
C PRO A 205 0.76 -0.82 -10.05
N ALA A 206 0.32 -2.03 -10.40
CA ALA A 206 -0.71 -2.23 -11.42
C ALA A 206 -2.09 -1.70 -11.00
N GLN A 207 -2.31 -1.51 -9.70
CA GLN A 207 -3.60 -1.12 -9.13
C GLN A 207 -3.62 0.31 -8.59
N MET A 208 -2.50 1.04 -8.62
CA MET A 208 -2.41 2.36 -8.00
C MET A 208 -3.33 3.41 -8.60
N SER A 209 -3.71 4.36 -7.75
CA SER A 209 -4.58 5.48 -8.06
C SER A 209 -3.96 6.43 -9.09
N GLY A 210 -4.80 6.97 -9.97
CA GLY A 210 -4.45 8.09 -10.85
C GLY A 210 -4.60 9.48 -10.20
N ASP A 211 -4.96 9.56 -8.92
CA ASP A 211 -5.07 10.79 -8.15
C ASP A 211 -3.86 10.97 -7.22
N TRP A 212 -3.25 12.16 -7.25
CA TRP A 212 -2.04 12.43 -6.46
C TRP A 212 -2.29 12.41 -4.95
N ARG A 213 -3.55 12.62 -4.51
CA ARG A 213 -3.93 12.60 -3.10
C ARG A 213 -3.78 11.21 -2.47
N ALA A 214 -3.87 10.15 -3.26
CA ALA A 214 -3.64 8.78 -2.79
C ALA A 214 -2.22 8.55 -2.24
N TYR A 215 -1.28 9.43 -2.57
CA TYR A 215 0.12 9.37 -2.16
C TYR A 215 0.45 10.40 -1.07
N SER A 216 -0.46 11.33 -0.75
CA SER A 216 -0.16 12.50 0.08
C SER A 216 0.06 12.20 1.57
N GLY A 217 -0.20 10.97 1.99
CA GLY A 217 0.11 10.50 3.35
C GLY A 217 1.55 10.02 3.52
N PHE A 218 2.34 10.02 2.43
CA PHE A 218 3.70 9.51 2.40
C PHE A 218 4.70 10.59 2.00
N ASP A 219 5.90 10.50 2.55
CA ASP A 219 7.04 11.37 2.27
C ASP A 219 7.92 10.79 1.16
N VAL A 220 8.06 9.46 1.13
CA VAL A 220 8.95 8.74 0.21
C VAL A 220 8.20 7.61 -0.49
N CYS A 221 8.43 7.42 -1.78
CA CYS A 221 7.94 6.29 -2.55
C CYS A 221 9.11 5.52 -3.18
N LEU A 222 9.22 4.24 -2.85
CA LEU A 222 10.23 3.32 -3.34
C LEU A 222 9.61 2.31 -4.29
N LEU A 223 10.16 2.15 -5.49
CA LEU A 223 9.75 1.09 -6.42
C LEU A 223 10.86 0.69 -7.37
N THR A 224 10.71 -0.44 -8.07
CA THR A 224 11.65 -0.82 -9.14
C THR A 224 11.31 -0.14 -10.47
N GLU A 225 12.24 -0.19 -11.42
CA GLU A 225 12.01 0.20 -12.82
C GLU A 225 10.87 -0.62 -13.47
N ASP A 226 10.77 -1.91 -13.16
CA ASP A 226 9.71 -2.79 -13.68
C ASP A 226 8.34 -2.43 -13.08
N ASP A 227 8.32 -2.12 -11.78
CA ASP A 227 7.13 -1.58 -11.11
C ASP A 227 6.71 -0.25 -11.74
N TRP A 228 7.68 0.63 -12.04
CA TRP A 228 7.42 1.92 -12.67
C TRP A 228 6.80 1.76 -14.06
N ALA A 229 7.29 0.79 -14.84
CA ALA A 229 6.73 0.45 -16.14
C ALA A 229 5.31 -0.13 -16.04
N THR A 230 5.01 -0.84 -14.94
CA THR A 230 3.72 -1.48 -14.67
C THR A 230 2.62 -0.47 -14.27
N LEU A 231 3.00 0.67 -13.69
CA LEU A 231 2.07 1.75 -13.36
C LEU A 231 1.29 2.22 -14.60
N SER A 232 -0.01 2.45 -14.42
CA SER A 232 -0.84 3.14 -15.41
C SER A 232 -0.28 4.55 -15.71
N SER A 233 -0.59 5.10 -16.88
CA SER A 233 -0.19 6.48 -17.22
C SER A 233 -0.76 7.50 -16.23
N GLY A 234 -1.97 7.24 -15.71
CA GLY A 234 -2.59 8.02 -14.63
C GLY A 234 -1.77 7.96 -13.35
N ALA A 235 -1.41 6.76 -12.88
CA ALA A 235 -0.65 6.58 -11.65
C ALA A 235 0.76 7.20 -11.73
N ARG A 236 1.47 7.05 -12.86
CA ARG A 236 2.75 7.75 -13.10
C ARG A 236 2.59 9.26 -13.04
N THR A 237 1.55 9.80 -13.68
CA THR A 237 1.27 11.24 -13.64
C THR A 237 0.95 11.70 -12.23
N ALA A 238 0.22 10.91 -11.45
CA ALA A 238 -0.14 11.19 -10.07
C ALA A 238 1.09 11.21 -9.15
N LEU A 239 1.96 10.20 -9.23
CA LEU A 239 3.24 10.17 -8.51
C LEU A 239 4.13 11.37 -8.85
N LEU A 240 4.25 11.72 -10.14
CA LEU A 240 5.03 12.90 -10.54
C LEU A 240 4.38 14.22 -10.08
N ARG A 241 3.07 14.27 -9.86
CA ARG A 241 2.39 15.43 -9.27
C ARG A 241 2.61 15.49 -7.76
N TRP A 242 2.51 14.36 -7.07
CA TRP A 242 2.86 14.24 -5.65
C TRP A 242 4.33 14.63 -5.40
N GLY A 243 5.26 14.15 -6.23
CA GLY A 243 6.67 14.58 -6.20
C GLY A 243 6.82 16.09 -6.37
N ARG A 244 6.03 16.72 -7.26
CA ARG A 244 5.98 18.19 -7.39
C ARG A 244 5.59 18.94 -6.13
N LEU A 245 4.85 18.28 -5.23
CA LEU A 245 4.33 18.86 -3.99
C LEU A 245 5.23 18.60 -2.78
N GLY A 246 6.37 17.91 -2.94
CA GLY A 246 7.33 17.65 -1.86
C GLY A 246 7.75 16.19 -1.71
N GLY A 247 7.08 15.25 -2.40
CA GLY A 247 7.39 13.83 -2.30
C GLY A 247 8.78 13.46 -2.87
N SER A 248 9.42 12.45 -2.27
CA SER A 248 10.68 11.88 -2.73
C SER A 248 10.45 10.54 -3.43
N LEU A 249 10.74 10.45 -4.72
CA LEU A 249 10.57 9.25 -5.52
C LEU A 249 11.92 8.56 -5.77
N VAL A 250 12.07 7.32 -5.31
CA VAL A 250 13.26 6.49 -5.56
C VAL A 250 12.87 5.32 -6.46
N VAL A 251 13.49 5.26 -7.63
CA VAL A 251 13.28 4.16 -8.58
C VAL A 251 14.56 3.33 -8.66
N TYR A 252 14.49 2.08 -8.24
CA TYR A 252 15.60 1.14 -8.28
C TYR A 252 15.71 0.49 -9.67
N THR A 253 16.86 0.64 -10.31
CA THR A 253 17.12 0.18 -11.69
C THR A 253 18.09 -0.99 -11.67
N SER A 254 17.79 -2.07 -12.40
CA SER A 254 18.74 -3.17 -12.61
C SER A 254 19.73 -2.88 -13.74
N ASN A 255 19.39 -1.93 -14.62
CA ASN A 255 20.23 -1.48 -15.73
C ASN A 255 20.94 -0.16 -15.38
N PRO A 256 22.29 -0.12 -15.37
CA PRO A 256 23.04 1.10 -15.08
C PRO A 256 22.85 2.20 -16.14
N ASP A 257 22.46 1.83 -17.37
CA ASP A 257 22.21 2.77 -18.46
C ASP A 257 20.81 3.43 -18.38
N THR A 258 19.95 2.99 -17.44
CA THR A 258 18.65 3.61 -17.22
C THR A 258 18.82 5.03 -16.68
N ASP A 259 18.11 5.98 -17.28
CA ASP A 259 18.12 7.40 -16.93
C ASP A 259 16.69 7.96 -16.89
N LEU A 260 16.54 9.23 -16.47
CA LEU A 260 15.22 9.87 -16.38
C LEU A 260 14.52 10.03 -17.73
N ALA A 261 15.25 10.00 -18.85
CA ALA A 261 14.67 10.07 -20.19
C ALA A 261 14.11 8.70 -20.61
N THR A 262 14.81 7.60 -20.30
CA THR A 262 14.37 6.23 -20.61
C THR A 262 13.12 5.87 -19.82
N ILE A 263 13.01 6.28 -18.55
CA ILE A 263 11.78 6.09 -17.75
C ILE A 263 10.70 7.16 -17.99
N HIS A 264 10.92 8.04 -18.97
CA HIS A 264 9.98 9.06 -19.45
C HIS A 264 9.57 10.13 -18.42
N VAL A 265 10.48 10.47 -17.52
CA VAL A 265 10.29 11.53 -16.51
C VAL A 265 10.80 12.87 -17.02
N ASP A 266 12.03 12.91 -17.52
CA ASP A 266 12.64 14.12 -18.11
C ASP A 266 13.44 13.74 -19.37
N LYS A 267 12.87 14.06 -20.53
CA LYS A 267 13.49 13.77 -21.83
C LYS A 267 14.51 14.84 -22.27
N SER A 268 14.65 15.92 -21.51
CA SER A 268 15.45 17.08 -21.92
C SER A 268 16.95 16.89 -21.70
N VAL A 269 17.36 16.01 -20.78
CA VAL A 269 18.77 15.76 -20.44
C VAL A 269 19.04 14.25 -20.31
N PRO A 270 19.43 13.56 -21.40
CA PRO A 270 19.86 12.16 -21.34
C PRO A 270 21.04 11.94 -20.39
N GLY A 271 21.12 10.76 -19.78
CA GLY A 271 22.13 10.37 -18.79
C GLY A 271 21.87 10.89 -17.38
N ARG A 272 20.84 11.72 -17.17
CA ARG A 272 20.50 12.26 -15.85
C ARG A 272 19.79 11.19 -15.01
N ARG A 273 20.30 10.90 -13.82
CA ARG A 273 19.73 9.91 -12.88
C ARG A 273 18.99 10.51 -11.68
N ALA A 274 19.07 11.81 -11.47
CA ALA A 274 18.35 12.50 -10.41
C ALA A 274 17.92 13.90 -10.85
N ALA A 275 16.75 14.35 -10.40
CA ALA A 275 16.23 15.67 -10.69
C ALA A 275 15.29 16.16 -9.58
N ASP A 276 15.23 17.48 -9.43
CA ASP A 276 14.20 18.11 -8.63
C ASP A 276 12.87 18.07 -9.39
N LEU A 277 11.82 17.68 -8.69
CA LEU A 277 10.45 17.79 -9.13
C LEU A 277 9.82 18.92 -8.33
N GLY A 278 10.11 20.18 -8.65
CA GLY A 278 9.56 21.31 -7.88
C GLY A 278 10.08 21.33 -6.43
N TRP A 279 9.22 20.97 -5.46
CA TRP A 279 9.60 20.86 -4.04
C TRP A 279 10.06 19.47 -3.61
N GLY A 280 9.81 18.44 -4.42
CA GLY A 280 10.28 17.08 -4.16
C GLY A 280 11.38 16.65 -5.11
N THR A 281 11.68 15.36 -5.12
CA THR A 281 12.81 14.81 -5.89
C THR A 281 12.45 13.50 -6.57
N ILE A 282 13.19 13.17 -7.63
CA ILE A 282 13.27 11.82 -8.17
C ILE A 282 14.73 11.42 -8.31
N ARG A 283 15.07 10.20 -7.91
CA ARG A 283 16.40 9.60 -8.10
C ARG A 283 16.31 8.14 -8.55
N LEU A 284 17.28 7.76 -9.39
CA LEU A 284 17.47 6.41 -9.87
C LEU A 284 18.63 5.75 -9.13
N GLU A 285 18.33 4.76 -8.30
CA GLU A 285 19.32 4.01 -7.54
C GLU A 285 19.60 2.66 -8.21
N ASN A 286 20.78 2.09 -7.99
CA ASN A 286 21.08 0.76 -8.49
C ASN A 286 20.39 -0.28 -7.62
N LEU A 287 19.61 -1.17 -8.23
CA LEU A 287 19.06 -2.32 -7.53
C LEU A 287 20.19 -3.35 -7.32
N PRO A 288 20.54 -3.73 -6.08
CA PRO A 288 21.58 -4.71 -5.86
C PRO A 288 21.21 -6.08 -6.46
N PRO A 289 22.20 -6.92 -6.80
CA PRO A 289 21.95 -8.27 -7.28
C PRO A 289 21.04 -9.05 -6.32
N GLY A 290 19.98 -9.67 -6.85
CA GLY A 290 18.98 -10.37 -6.04
C GLY A 290 17.85 -9.47 -5.49
N GLY A 291 17.94 -8.15 -5.65
CA GLY A 291 16.92 -7.20 -5.18
C GLY A 291 16.86 -7.05 -3.67
N ILE A 292 17.97 -7.35 -2.98
CA ILE A 292 18.13 -7.16 -1.54
C ILE A 292 18.77 -5.79 -1.33
N LEU A 293 18.04 -4.89 -0.68
CA LEU A 293 18.50 -3.53 -0.41
C LEU A 293 19.49 -3.52 0.76
N ASP A 294 20.41 -2.56 0.76
CA ASP A 294 21.19 -2.26 1.96
C ASP A 294 20.24 -1.61 2.98
N THR A 295 19.93 -2.33 4.05
CA THR A 295 18.93 -1.89 5.03
C THR A 295 19.37 -0.61 5.74
N SER A 296 20.66 -0.50 6.08
CA SER A 296 21.18 0.66 6.80
C SER A 296 21.13 1.92 5.93
N ASP A 297 21.53 1.82 4.66
CA ASP A 297 21.44 2.95 3.74
C ASP A 297 19.99 3.29 3.39
N THR A 298 19.14 2.27 3.22
CA THR A 298 17.73 2.46 2.80
C THR A 298 16.85 3.03 3.91
N VAL A 299 17.19 2.84 5.18
CA VAL A 299 16.42 3.42 6.31
C VAL A 299 16.80 4.89 6.54
N ASN A 300 17.98 5.34 6.08
CA ASN A 300 18.46 6.73 6.19
C ASN A 300 17.93 7.66 5.07
N LEU A 301 16.63 7.58 4.74
CA LEU A 301 16.00 8.24 3.57
C LEU A 301 16.05 9.78 3.55
#